data_AF-A0A061NS72-F1
#
_entry.id   AF-A0A061NS72-F1
#
_cell.length_a   1.000
_cell.length_b   1.000
_cell.length_c   1.000
_cell.angle_alpha   90.00
_cell.angle_beta   90.00
_cell.angle_gamma   90.00
#
_symmetry.space_group_name_H-M   'P 1'
#
loop_
_entity.id
_entity.type
_entity.pdbx_description
1 polymer ?
#
loop_
_entity_poly.entity_id
_entity_poly.type
_entity_poly.pdbx_seq_one_letter_code
_entity_poly.pdbx_strand_id
1 'polypeptide(L)'
;MTSIFASLYDDYPIRNLIFMTSPFDFSDTGLYGSFLDDRYFDVDHVVETLGLVPGEMIDFGNKMTKPIANFYGPYVNLVDRADNETFIQSWKLMQKWVADGVPFPGEAYRQWIREFYQQNKLIQGTLKVRGRTVDLSNIKANVLNISAGRDHIAQPAQVEALMNKISSKDKRYEEMPTGHVSVIFGPKAVNMTYPTVGDWLAERSN
;
A
#
# COMPACT_ATOMS: atom_id res chain seq x y z
N MET A 1 7.64 -1.49 4.68
CA MET A 1 8.98 -2.11 4.86
C MET A 1 10.12 -1.17 4.48
N THR A 2 10.12 -0.54 3.30
CA THR A 2 11.20 0.36 2.86
C THR A 2 11.51 1.51 3.84
N SER A 3 10.48 2.20 4.34
CA SER A 3 10.64 3.26 5.35
C SER A 3 11.26 2.74 6.65
N ILE A 4 10.80 1.57 7.11
CA ILE A 4 11.32 0.90 8.30
C ILE A 4 12.82 0.62 8.12
N PHE A 5 13.22 0.04 6.99
CA PHE A 5 14.62 -0.21 6.70
C PHE A 5 15.43 1.09 6.68
N ALA A 6 15.00 2.09 5.91
CA ALA A 6 15.70 3.38 5.81
C ALA A 6 15.80 4.12 7.16
N SER A 7 14.85 3.90 8.07
CA SER A 7 14.86 4.49 9.41
C SER A 7 15.82 3.77 10.37
N LEU A 8 15.98 2.45 10.18
CA LEU A 8 16.86 1.62 11.02
C LEU A 8 18.31 1.64 10.56
N TYR A 9 18.58 1.95 9.29
CA TYR A 9 19.92 1.93 8.70
C TYR A 9 20.20 3.30 8.09
N ASP A 10 20.21 4.34 8.92
CA ASP A 10 20.41 5.74 8.49
C ASP A 10 21.87 6.06 8.12
N ASP A 11 22.76 5.11 8.33
CA ASP A 11 24.15 5.07 7.89
C ASP A 11 24.31 4.49 6.47
N TYR A 12 23.29 3.79 5.94
CA TYR A 12 23.35 3.24 4.58
C TYR A 12 23.16 4.37 3.56
N PRO A 13 23.89 4.33 2.42
CA PRO A 13 23.88 5.40 1.42
C PRO A 13 22.63 5.35 0.53
N ILE A 14 21.44 5.44 1.12
CA ILE A 14 20.17 5.53 0.39
C ILE A 14 20.01 6.98 -0.09
N ARG A 15 20.18 7.21 -1.39
CA ARG A 15 20.06 8.55 -1.99
C ARG A 15 18.59 8.97 -2.18
N ASN A 16 17.78 8.08 -2.75
CA ASN A 16 16.41 8.38 -3.19
C ASN A 16 15.45 7.27 -2.72
N LEU A 17 14.28 7.66 -2.22
CA LEU A 17 13.18 6.77 -1.84
C LEU A 17 11.90 7.20 -2.56
N ILE A 18 11.20 6.23 -3.14
CA ILE A 18 9.91 6.45 -3.79
C ILE A 18 8.89 5.55 -3.12
N PHE A 19 7.82 6.15 -2.60
CA PHE A 19 6.68 5.45 -2.05
C PHE A 19 5.50 5.64 -2.97
N MET A 20 4.80 4.55 -3.29
CA MET A 20 3.63 4.55 -4.17
C MET A 20 2.50 3.88 -3.40
N THR A 21 1.42 4.62 -3.16
CA THR A 21 0.21 4.15 -2.45
C THR A 21 0.54 3.38 -1.16
N SER A 22 1.55 3.86 -0.42
CA SER A 22 2.05 3.21 0.80
C SER A 22 1.47 3.92 2.01
N PRO A 23 0.58 3.28 2.79
CA PRO A 23 -0.01 3.92 3.97
C PRO A 23 1.00 3.99 5.13
N PHE A 24 1.01 5.11 5.85
CA PHE A 24 1.88 5.34 7.00
C PHE A 24 1.09 5.60 8.28
N ASP A 25 -0.04 6.30 8.18
CA ASP A 25 -0.98 6.50 9.29
C ASP A 25 -2.18 5.58 9.13
N PHE A 26 -2.49 4.81 10.19
CA PHE A 26 -3.57 3.84 10.23
C PHE A 26 -4.70 4.25 11.20
N SER A 27 -4.68 5.49 11.69
CA SER A 27 -5.71 6.02 12.60
C SER A 27 -7.10 6.08 11.97
N ASP A 28 -7.18 6.35 10.66
CA ASP A 28 -8.39 6.22 9.86
C ASP A 28 -8.08 5.39 8.60
N THR A 29 -8.61 4.17 8.57
CA THR A 29 -8.42 3.18 7.48
C THR A 29 -9.73 2.78 6.82
N GLY A 30 -10.81 3.55 7.06
CA GLY A 30 -12.14 3.25 6.52
C GLY A 30 -12.64 1.86 6.96
N LEU A 31 -13.15 1.07 6.00
CA LEU A 31 -13.72 -0.25 6.29
C LEU A 31 -12.70 -1.25 6.83
N TYR A 32 -11.41 -1.13 6.47
CA TYR A 32 -10.38 -1.99 7.04
C TYR A 32 -10.30 -1.83 8.57
N GLY A 33 -10.42 -0.60 9.07
CA GLY A 33 -10.43 -0.33 10.51
C GLY A 33 -11.58 -1.01 11.22
N SER A 34 -12.75 -1.12 10.56
CA SER A 34 -13.90 -1.85 11.12
C SER A 34 -13.71 -3.37 11.07
N PHE A 35 -13.16 -3.90 9.98
CA PHE A 35 -12.94 -5.34 9.80
C PHE A 35 -11.82 -5.90 10.69
N LEU A 36 -10.82 -5.07 11.00
CA LEU A 36 -9.61 -5.46 11.73
C LEU A 36 -9.60 -4.93 13.17
N ASP A 37 -10.71 -4.37 13.63
CA ASP A 37 -10.87 -3.86 14.99
C ASP A 37 -10.63 -4.99 16.00
N ASP A 38 -9.73 -4.75 16.96
CA ASP A 38 -9.32 -5.74 17.97
C ASP A 38 -10.49 -6.28 18.82
N ARG A 39 -11.60 -5.53 18.92
CA ARG A 39 -12.81 -5.97 19.64
C ARG A 39 -13.53 -7.12 18.94
N TYR A 40 -13.35 -7.26 17.63
CA TYR A 40 -14.10 -8.20 16.79
C TYR A 40 -13.20 -9.12 15.96
N PHE A 41 -11.94 -8.76 15.76
CA PHE A 41 -10.97 -9.48 14.96
C PHE A 41 -9.75 -9.87 15.81
N ASP A 42 -9.85 -11.05 16.43
CA ASP A 42 -8.75 -11.66 17.16
C ASP A 42 -7.73 -12.25 16.18
N VAL A 43 -6.71 -11.45 15.87
CA VAL A 43 -5.63 -11.88 14.96
C VAL A 43 -4.74 -12.97 15.57
N ASP A 44 -4.68 -13.12 16.91
CA ASP A 44 -3.96 -14.25 17.50
C ASP A 44 -4.65 -15.55 17.16
N HIS A 45 -5.97 -15.61 17.37
CA HIS A 45 -6.74 -16.81 17.08
C HIS A 45 -6.70 -17.19 15.59
N VAL A 46 -6.73 -16.20 14.68
CA VAL A 46 -6.58 -16.43 13.23
C VAL A 46 -5.24 -17.11 12.92
N VAL A 47 -4.15 -16.58 13.49
CA VAL A 47 -2.80 -17.08 13.19
C VAL A 47 -2.52 -18.41 13.87
N GLU A 48 -3.00 -18.61 15.10
CA GLU A 48 -2.90 -19.90 15.81
C GLU A 48 -3.67 -21.02 15.11
N THR A 49 -4.80 -20.69 14.49
CA THR A 49 -5.63 -21.67 13.78
C THR A 49 -5.05 -22.01 12.41
N LEU A 50 -4.63 -21.00 11.64
CA LEU A 50 -4.26 -21.19 10.24
C LEU A 50 -2.77 -21.44 10.02
N GLY A 51 -1.91 -20.88 10.89
CA GLY A 51 -0.44 -20.86 10.75
C GLY A 51 0.04 -19.99 9.58
N LEU A 52 -0.43 -20.28 8.37
CA LEU A 52 -0.31 -19.43 7.18
C LEU A 52 -1.70 -18.89 6.82
N VAL A 53 -1.84 -17.57 6.71
CA VAL A 53 -3.13 -16.95 6.36
C VAL A 53 -3.35 -17.13 4.86
N PRO A 54 -4.44 -17.79 4.41
CA PRO A 54 -4.71 -18.00 2.99
C PRO A 54 -4.85 -16.69 2.23
N GLY A 55 -4.31 -16.63 1.00
CA GLY A 55 -4.41 -15.43 0.15
C GLY A 55 -5.87 -15.11 -0.20
N GLU A 56 -6.71 -16.13 -0.34
CA GLU A 56 -8.13 -16.04 -0.64
C GLU A 56 -8.91 -15.36 0.48
N MET A 57 -8.52 -15.57 1.75
CA MET A 57 -9.13 -14.88 2.89
C MET A 57 -8.86 -13.37 2.82
N ILE A 58 -7.63 -12.99 2.48
CA ILE A 58 -7.22 -11.58 2.34
C ILE A 58 -7.92 -10.95 1.14
N ASP A 59 -7.95 -11.63 -0.01
CA ASP A 59 -8.66 -11.18 -1.22
C ASP A 59 -10.16 -11.00 -0.96
N PHE A 60 -10.79 -11.94 -0.24
CA PHE A 60 -12.19 -11.79 0.17
C PHE A 60 -12.40 -10.52 1.01
N GLY A 61 -11.57 -10.28 2.03
CA GLY A 61 -11.62 -9.06 2.83
C GLY A 61 -11.47 -7.78 1.99
N ASN A 62 -10.52 -7.78 1.05
CA ASN A 62 -10.33 -6.66 0.12
C ASN A 62 -11.56 -6.42 -0.76
N LYS A 63 -12.17 -7.47 -1.31
CA LYS A 63 -13.38 -7.36 -2.14
C LYS A 63 -14.56 -6.80 -1.35
N MET A 64 -14.69 -7.14 -0.07
CA MET A 64 -15.75 -6.67 0.81
C MET A 64 -15.71 -5.17 1.12
N THR A 65 -14.63 -4.46 0.80
CA THR A 65 -14.59 -2.99 0.92
C THR A 65 -15.53 -2.28 -0.05
N LYS A 66 -15.76 -2.87 -1.23
CA LYS A 66 -16.72 -2.40 -2.25
C LYS A 66 -17.32 -3.62 -2.96
N PRO A 67 -18.19 -4.39 -2.30
CA PRO A 67 -18.55 -5.74 -2.75
C PRO A 67 -19.16 -5.73 -4.15
N ILE A 68 -20.09 -4.82 -4.44
CA ILE A 68 -20.70 -4.74 -5.76
C ILE A 68 -19.66 -4.41 -6.84
N ALA A 69 -18.84 -3.40 -6.60
CA ALA A 69 -17.83 -2.96 -7.56
C ALA A 69 -16.72 -4.01 -7.77
N ASN A 70 -16.31 -4.71 -6.71
CA ASN A 70 -15.18 -5.63 -6.75
C ASN A 70 -15.58 -7.03 -7.23
N PHE A 71 -16.78 -7.53 -6.90
CA PHE A 71 -17.25 -8.84 -7.37
C PHE A 71 -17.82 -8.78 -8.78
N TYR A 72 -18.63 -7.77 -9.09
CA TYR A 72 -19.37 -7.73 -10.38
C TYR A 72 -18.79 -6.72 -11.37
N GLY A 73 -18.19 -5.63 -10.88
CA GLY A 73 -17.64 -4.58 -11.75
C GLY A 73 -16.67 -5.07 -12.82
N PRO A 74 -15.73 -5.99 -12.55
CA PRO A 74 -14.86 -6.55 -13.60
C PRO A 74 -15.63 -7.24 -14.71
N TYR A 75 -16.72 -7.96 -14.40
CA TYR A 75 -17.51 -8.69 -15.40
C TYR A 75 -18.44 -7.77 -16.18
N VAL A 76 -19.01 -6.75 -15.54
CA VAL A 76 -19.77 -5.70 -16.25
C VAL A 76 -18.87 -5.02 -17.28
N ASN A 77 -17.67 -4.59 -16.88
CA ASN A 77 -16.71 -4.00 -17.81
C ASN A 77 -16.27 -4.95 -18.93
N LEU A 78 -16.24 -6.26 -18.67
CA LEU A 78 -15.94 -7.27 -19.69
C LEU A 78 -17.04 -7.34 -20.76
N VAL A 79 -18.31 -7.38 -20.34
CA VAL A 79 -19.45 -7.40 -21.26
C VAL A 79 -19.51 -6.11 -22.08
N ASP A 80 -19.31 -4.96 -21.44
CA ASP A 80 -19.37 -3.64 -22.08
C ASP A 80 -18.29 -3.42 -23.16
N ARG A 81 -17.21 -4.19 -23.14
CA ARG A 81 -16.03 -4.05 -24.02
C ARG A 81 -15.60 -5.37 -24.65
N ALA A 82 -16.56 -6.28 -24.84
CA ALA A 82 -16.32 -7.64 -25.32
C ALA A 82 -15.82 -7.72 -26.78
N ASP A 83 -15.90 -6.62 -27.52
CA ASP A 83 -15.41 -6.46 -28.89
C ASP A 83 -13.96 -5.92 -28.95
N ASN A 84 -13.39 -5.49 -27.81
CA ASN A 84 -12.04 -4.93 -27.75
C ASN A 84 -11.03 -5.98 -27.28
N GLU A 85 -10.32 -6.60 -28.22
CA GLU A 85 -9.33 -7.65 -27.94
C GLU A 85 -8.22 -7.19 -26.98
N THR A 86 -7.70 -5.98 -27.15
CA THR A 86 -6.64 -5.43 -26.28
C THR A 86 -7.12 -5.28 -24.84
N PHE A 87 -8.37 -4.81 -24.67
CA PHE A 87 -9.00 -4.72 -23.36
C PHE A 87 -9.21 -6.11 -22.75
N ILE A 88 -9.69 -7.09 -23.51
CA ILE A 88 -9.90 -8.47 -23.04
C ILE A 88 -8.58 -9.08 -22.53
N GLN A 89 -7.48 -8.89 -23.26
CA GLN A 89 -6.17 -9.40 -22.81
C GLN A 89 -5.73 -8.72 -21.51
N SER A 90 -5.85 -7.39 -21.44
CA SER A 90 -5.51 -6.64 -20.22
C SER A 90 -6.37 -7.06 -19.03
N TRP A 91 -7.67 -7.31 -19.26
CA TRP A 91 -8.60 -7.81 -18.27
C TRP A 91 -8.19 -9.19 -17.76
N LYS A 92 -7.88 -10.15 -18.66
CA LYS A 92 -7.43 -11.50 -18.27
C LYS A 92 -6.19 -11.46 -17.39
N LEU A 93 -5.21 -10.64 -17.77
CA LEU A 93 -3.98 -10.46 -17.00
C LEU A 93 -4.25 -9.86 -15.62
N MET A 94 -5.12 -8.85 -15.54
CA MET A 94 -5.53 -8.25 -14.26
C MET A 94 -6.26 -9.25 -13.37
N GLN A 95 -7.23 -9.99 -13.91
CA GLN A 95 -7.97 -10.99 -13.15
C GLN A 95 -7.06 -12.14 -12.68
N LYS A 96 -6.11 -12.58 -13.51
CA LYS A 96 -5.10 -13.56 -13.10
C LYS A 96 -4.25 -13.01 -11.96
N TRP A 97 -3.76 -11.78 -12.06
CA TRP A 97 -2.94 -11.14 -11.03
C TRP A 97 -3.68 -11.01 -9.69
N VAL A 98 -4.94 -10.54 -9.72
CA VAL A 98 -5.78 -10.44 -8.50
C VAL A 98 -6.02 -11.81 -7.86
N ALA A 99 -6.23 -12.85 -8.66
CA ALA A 99 -6.51 -14.20 -8.17
C ALA A 99 -5.26 -15.00 -7.75
N ASP A 100 -4.05 -14.46 -7.93
CA ASP A 100 -2.78 -15.17 -7.67
C ASP A 100 -2.21 -14.86 -6.27
N GLY A 101 -3.08 -14.86 -5.26
CA GLY A 101 -2.69 -14.59 -3.88
C GLY A 101 -1.79 -15.69 -3.31
N VAL A 102 -0.69 -15.30 -2.66
CA VAL A 102 0.17 -16.23 -1.92
C VAL A 102 -0.21 -16.25 -0.43
N PRO A 103 -0.07 -17.38 0.27
CA PRO A 103 -0.30 -17.43 1.72
C PRO A 103 0.63 -16.46 2.47
N PHE A 104 0.07 -15.69 3.41
CA PHE A 104 0.81 -14.74 4.23
C PHE A 104 1.39 -15.47 5.45
N PRO A 105 2.71 -15.39 5.72
CA PRO A 105 3.30 -15.93 6.96
C PRO A 105 2.59 -15.40 8.21
N GLY A 106 2.06 -16.30 9.05
CA GLY A 106 1.16 -15.94 10.15
C GLY A 106 1.71 -14.91 11.12
N GLU A 107 2.96 -15.05 11.58
CA GLU A 107 3.56 -14.07 12.51
C GLU A 107 3.74 -12.68 11.88
N ALA A 108 4.04 -12.64 10.58
CA ALA A 108 4.15 -11.37 9.87
C ALA A 108 2.76 -10.74 9.66
N TYR A 109 1.72 -11.55 9.43
CA TYR A 109 0.34 -11.09 9.37
C TYR A 109 -0.13 -10.55 10.74
N ARG A 110 0.11 -11.30 11.83
CA ARG A 110 -0.17 -10.88 13.20
C ARG A 110 0.47 -9.52 13.50
N GLN A 111 1.76 -9.38 13.20
CA GLN A 111 2.47 -8.12 13.40
C GLN A 111 1.87 -7.00 12.55
N TRP A 112 1.55 -7.26 11.29
CA TRP A 112 0.96 -6.27 10.39
C TRP A 112 -0.38 -5.75 10.90
N ILE A 113 -1.33 -6.63 11.22
CA ILE A 113 -2.65 -6.22 11.72
C ILE A 113 -2.52 -5.53 13.08
N ARG A 114 -1.80 -6.14 14.02
CA ARG A 114 -1.71 -5.63 15.38
C ARG A 114 -0.97 -4.31 15.47
N GLU A 115 0.22 -4.25 14.89
CA GLU A 115 1.11 -3.10 15.09
C GLU A 115 0.77 -1.93 14.18
N PHE A 116 0.10 -2.16 13.04
CA PHE A 116 -0.27 -1.10 12.10
C PHE A 116 -1.74 -0.75 12.23
N TYR A 117 -2.66 -1.66 11.93
CA TYR A 117 -4.10 -1.36 11.93
C TYR A 117 -4.66 -1.11 13.35
N GLN A 118 -4.29 -1.93 14.33
CA GLN A 118 -4.87 -1.81 15.67
C GLN A 118 -4.12 -0.80 16.56
N GLN A 119 -2.79 -0.69 16.41
CA GLN A 119 -1.95 0.11 17.32
C GLN A 119 -1.24 1.29 16.65
N ASN A 120 -1.25 1.39 15.31
CA ASN A 120 -0.65 2.49 14.54
C ASN A 120 0.79 2.85 14.95
N LYS A 121 1.60 1.84 15.30
CA LYS A 121 2.91 2.01 15.93
C LYS A 121 3.94 2.70 15.05
N LEU A 122 3.84 2.57 13.72
CA LEU A 122 4.83 3.13 12.79
C LEU A 122 4.86 4.66 12.86
N ILE A 123 3.71 5.33 12.66
CA ILE A 123 3.63 6.79 12.65
C ILE A 123 3.80 7.40 14.04
N GLN A 124 3.53 6.61 15.08
CA GLN A 124 3.73 6.96 16.48
C GLN A 124 5.19 6.81 16.95
N GLY A 125 6.06 6.18 16.14
CA GLY A 125 7.46 5.96 16.51
C GLY A 125 7.66 4.91 17.61
N THR A 126 6.70 4.01 17.80
CA THR A 126 6.73 2.97 18.84
C THR A 126 6.94 1.56 18.27
N LEU A 127 6.97 1.42 16.95
CA LEU A 127 7.23 0.17 16.25
C LEU A 127 8.66 -0.30 16.55
N LYS A 128 8.82 -1.59 16.89
CA LYS A 128 10.13 -2.22 17.10
C LYS A 128 10.34 -3.36 16.11
N VAL A 129 11.48 -3.35 15.43
CA VAL A 129 11.90 -4.42 14.53
C VAL A 129 13.29 -4.89 14.95
N ARG A 130 13.43 -6.19 15.21
CA ARG A 130 14.67 -6.80 15.73
C ARG A 130 15.21 -6.08 16.98
N GLY A 131 14.31 -5.68 17.88
CA GLY A 131 14.65 -4.97 19.12
C GLY A 131 14.98 -3.48 18.97
N ARG A 132 15.01 -2.95 17.75
CA ARG A 132 15.33 -1.54 17.47
C ARG A 132 14.05 -0.75 17.19
N THR A 133 13.92 0.41 17.83
CA THR A 133 12.80 1.33 17.56
C THR A 133 12.94 1.92 16.17
N VAL A 134 11.84 1.92 15.42
CA VAL A 134 11.73 2.54 14.10
C VAL A 134 11.37 4.01 14.29
N ASP A 135 12.32 4.90 14.03
CA ASP A 135 12.10 6.34 14.04
C ASP A 135 12.17 6.89 12.62
N LEU A 136 11.01 7.27 12.06
CA LEU A 136 10.90 7.81 10.70
C LEU A 136 11.71 9.10 10.50
N SER A 137 12.03 9.84 11.57
CA SER A 137 12.86 11.04 11.46
C SER A 137 14.28 10.75 10.99
N ASN A 138 14.75 9.50 11.14
CA ASN A 138 16.04 9.06 10.62
C ASN A 138 16.12 9.03 9.09
N ILE A 139 14.98 9.08 8.37
CA ILE A 139 14.96 9.12 6.90
C ILE A 139 15.43 10.50 6.42
N LYS A 140 16.67 10.56 5.93
CA LYS A 140 17.32 11.76 5.37
C LYS A 140 17.42 11.75 3.83
N ALA A 141 17.17 10.60 3.19
CA ALA A 141 17.16 10.43 1.74
C ALA A 141 16.17 11.39 1.05
N ASN A 142 16.34 11.67 -0.25
CA ASN A 142 15.32 12.39 -1.01
C ASN A 142 14.06 11.50 -1.13
N VAL A 143 12.87 12.06 -0.92
CA VAL A 143 11.62 11.30 -0.89
C VAL A 143 10.61 11.81 -1.92
N LEU A 144 10.14 10.90 -2.77
CA LEU A 144 8.90 11.10 -3.54
C LEU A 144 7.82 10.21 -2.95
N ASN A 145 6.72 10.82 -2.50
CA ASN A 145 5.59 10.11 -1.90
C ASN A 145 4.34 10.30 -2.76
N ILE A 146 3.88 9.22 -3.40
CA ILE A 146 2.79 9.26 -4.37
C ILE A 146 1.55 8.59 -3.80
N SER A 147 0.43 9.29 -3.81
CA SER A 147 -0.90 8.74 -3.52
C SER A 147 -1.79 8.73 -4.77
N ALA A 148 -2.98 8.13 -4.65
CA ALA A 148 -4.04 8.25 -5.64
C ALA A 148 -5.27 8.92 -5.02
N GLY A 149 -5.76 10.01 -5.62
CA GLY A 149 -6.88 10.79 -5.07
C GLY A 149 -8.20 10.03 -4.96
N ARG A 150 -8.38 8.91 -5.68
CA ARG A 150 -9.58 8.03 -5.57
C ARG A 150 -9.26 6.70 -4.89
N ASP A 151 -8.11 6.61 -4.22
CA ASP A 151 -7.71 5.43 -3.46
C ASP A 151 -8.53 5.32 -2.17
N HIS A 152 -9.06 4.13 -1.93
CA HIS A 152 -9.82 3.79 -0.73
C HIS A 152 -9.16 2.64 0.05
N ILE A 153 -8.03 2.13 -0.43
CA ILE A 153 -7.21 1.09 0.20
C ILE A 153 -6.10 1.77 1.01
N ALA A 154 -5.34 2.66 0.37
CA ALA A 154 -4.34 3.51 0.99
C ALA A 154 -4.72 4.97 0.74
N GLN A 155 -5.59 5.51 1.59
CA GLN A 155 -6.16 6.84 1.36
C GLN A 155 -5.07 7.92 1.34
N PRO A 156 -5.23 9.01 0.56
CA PRO A 156 -4.24 10.08 0.45
C PRO A 156 -3.69 10.57 1.79
N ALA A 157 -4.56 10.80 2.78
CA ALA A 157 -4.15 11.24 4.12
C ALA A 157 -3.21 10.23 4.83
N GLN A 158 -3.45 8.93 4.67
CA GLN A 158 -2.60 7.88 5.23
C GLN A 158 -1.20 7.88 4.61
N VAL A 159 -1.13 8.15 3.30
CA VAL A 159 0.11 8.21 2.53
C VAL A 159 0.87 9.49 2.84
N GLU A 160 0.21 10.64 2.77
CA GLU A 160 0.78 11.98 3.00
C GLU A 160 1.34 12.16 4.41
N ALA A 161 0.79 11.46 5.41
CA ALA A 161 1.23 11.53 6.80
C ALA A 161 2.76 11.34 7.00
N LEU A 162 3.42 10.57 6.12
CA LEU A 162 4.89 10.42 6.14
C LEU A 162 5.63 11.76 6.08
N MET A 163 5.10 12.71 5.31
CA MET A 163 5.76 13.99 5.02
C MET A 163 6.05 14.79 6.29
N ASN A 164 5.23 14.59 7.34
CA ASN A 164 5.38 15.25 8.63
C ASN A 164 6.29 14.50 9.62
N LYS A 165 6.78 13.31 9.25
CA LYS A 165 7.57 12.43 10.15
C LYS A 165 9.02 12.27 9.74
N ILE A 166 9.38 12.54 8.49
CA ILE A 166 10.74 12.39 7.97
C ILE A 166 11.55 13.70 8.03
N SER A 167 12.86 13.58 8.26
CA SER A 167 13.80 14.71 8.25
C SER A 167 14.48 14.96 6.90
N SER A 168 14.00 14.31 5.83
CA SER A 168 14.42 14.58 4.46
C SER A 168 14.29 16.07 4.11
N LYS A 169 15.38 16.61 3.53
CA LYS A 169 15.44 18.01 3.06
C LYS A 169 14.79 18.20 1.69
N ASP A 170 14.70 17.14 0.91
CA ASP A 170 14.11 17.11 -0.42
C ASP A 170 13.03 16.04 -0.44
N LYS A 171 11.83 16.45 -0.03
CA LYS A 171 10.66 15.60 0.03
C LYS A 171 9.52 16.23 -0.75
N ARG A 172 8.90 15.44 -1.62
CA ARG A 172 7.79 15.85 -2.49
C ARG A 172 6.63 14.86 -2.32
N TYR A 173 5.43 15.41 -2.13
CA TYR A 173 4.19 14.64 -2.16
C TYR A 173 3.46 14.93 -3.46
N GLU A 174 2.95 13.87 -4.09
CA GLU A 174 2.22 13.96 -5.36
C GLU A 174 0.94 13.12 -5.28
N GLU A 175 -0.21 13.77 -5.46
CA GLU A 175 -1.49 13.08 -5.54
C GLU A 175 -1.90 12.88 -7.00
N MET A 176 -1.91 11.63 -7.45
CA MET A 176 -2.30 11.30 -8.81
C MET A 176 -3.84 11.26 -8.92
N PRO A 177 -4.46 11.86 -9.97
CA PRO A 177 -5.92 11.87 -10.16
C PRO A 177 -6.42 10.51 -10.71
N THR A 178 -6.15 9.43 -9.96
CA THR A 178 -6.33 8.04 -10.37
C THR A 178 -6.82 7.19 -9.19
N GLY A 179 -7.03 5.89 -9.39
CA GLY A 179 -7.33 4.94 -8.31
C GLY A 179 -6.10 4.12 -7.94
N HIS A 180 -6.14 3.39 -6.82
CA HIS A 180 -5.03 2.61 -6.24
C HIS A 180 -4.13 1.92 -7.29
N VAL A 181 -4.67 0.91 -8.00
CA VAL A 181 -3.92 0.13 -8.99
C VAL A 181 -3.51 0.97 -10.20
N SER A 182 -4.32 1.98 -10.55
CA SER A 182 -4.08 2.84 -11.70
C SER A 182 -2.94 3.85 -11.51
N VAL A 183 -2.29 3.86 -10.33
CA VAL A 183 -0.99 4.54 -10.14
C VAL A 183 0.12 3.79 -10.88
N ILE A 184 0.08 2.45 -10.92
CA ILE A 184 1.13 1.60 -11.50
C ILE A 184 0.69 0.85 -12.77
N PHE A 185 -0.59 0.87 -13.11
CA PHE A 185 -1.10 0.12 -14.25
C PHE A 185 -2.06 0.93 -15.13
N GLY A 186 -1.98 0.69 -16.44
CA GLY A 186 -2.84 1.29 -17.44
C GLY A 186 -2.40 2.68 -17.93
N PRO A 187 -3.21 3.34 -18.78
CA PRO A 187 -2.80 4.55 -19.48
C PRO A 187 -2.41 5.72 -18.56
N LYS A 188 -3.06 5.86 -17.39
CA LYS A 188 -2.72 6.91 -16.42
C LYS A 188 -1.33 6.70 -15.81
N ALA A 189 -0.93 5.46 -15.53
CA ALA A 189 0.42 5.19 -15.04
C ALA A 189 1.47 5.54 -16.10
N VAL A 190 1.25 5.13 -17.35
CA VAL A 190 2.17 5.39 -18.48
C VAL A 190 2.31 6.88 -18.77
N ASN A 191 1.19 7.61 -18.79
CA ASN A 191 1.18 9.00 -19.22
C ASN A 191 1.40 10.02 -18.10
N MET A 192 1.31 9.59 -16.83
CA MET A 192 1.44 10.51 -15.68
C MET A 192 2.45 9.99 -14.67
N THR A 193 2.18 8.85 -14.02
CA THR A 193 3.02 8.38 -12.90
C THR A 193 4.46 8.10 -13.32
N TYR A 194 4.68 7.42 -14.45
CA TYR A 194 6.03 7.06 -14.89
C TYR A 194 6.86 8.29 -15.28
N PRO A 195 6.33 9.26 -16.07
CA PRO A 195 6.99 10.54 -16.27
C PRO A 195 7.29 11.27 -14.96
N THR A 196 6.33 11.37 -14.03
CA THR A 196 6.56 12.04 -12.73
C THR A 196 7.73 11.42 -11.97
N VAL A 197 7.80 10.09 -11.90
CA VAL A 197 8.91 9.37 -11.27
C VAL A 197 10.22 9.59 -12.04
N GLY A 198 10.19 9.48 -13.36
CA GLY A 198 11.36 9.63 -14.23
C GLY A 198 11.98 11.01 -14.15
N ASP A 199 11.17 12.07 -14.26
CA ASP A 199 11.60 13.46 -14.18
C ASP A 199 12.16 13.78 -12.78
N TRP A 200 11.48 13.31 -11.72
CA TRP A 200 11.95 13.48 -10.35
C TRP A 200 13.32 12.81 -10.11
N LEU A 201 13.51 11.60 -10.65
CA LEU A 201 14.77 10.88 -10.57
C LEU A 201 15.87 11.52 -11.41
N ALA A 202 15.55 12.06 -12.59
CA ALA A 202 16.52 12.71 -13.48
C ALA A 202 17.19 13.92 -12.82
N GLU A 203 16.48 14.65 -11.96
CA GLU A 203 17.06 15.75 -11.17
C GLU A 203 17.99 15.26 -10.04
N ARG A 204 17.76 14.03 -9.55
CA ARG A 204 18.31 13.53 -8.27
C ARG A 204 19.25 12.35 -8.40
N SER A 205 19.46 11.83 -9.60
CA SER A 205 20.26 10.61 -9.84
C SER A 205 21.48 10.85 -10.75
N ASN A 206 21.82 12.11 -10.99
CA ASN A 206 23.05 12.51 -11.68
C ASN A 206 24.29 12.30 -10.82
#